data_AF-A0A9D4GXJ5-F1
#
_entry.id   AF-A0A9D4GXJ5-F1
#
_cell.length_a   1.000
_cell.length_b   1.000
_cell.length_c   1.000
_cell.angle_alpha   90.00
_cell.angle_beta   90.00
_cell.angle_gamma   90.00
#
_symmetry.space_group_name_H-M   'P 1'
#
loop_
_entity.id
_entity.type
_entity.pdbx_description
1 polymer ?
#
loop_
_entity_poly.entity_id
_entity_poly.type
_entity_poly.pdbx_seq_one_letter_code
_entity_poly.pdbx_strand_id
1 'polypeptide(L)'
;MEGSLTASSKRHENLERYVKKQNLKEFNLEDNGNETQAQTEAKLLDAINSQLGLSENENSFDFAYRLPTKSTTRPVLIKCANMKIRDRIMAKFRSKRKAGEEVRIRVGEDLPEYVMKSRSKLYDFFKECLDIDKNAFFRNDHLVVDVVKYVYDDVNKQPIAVTGNDI
;
A
#
# COMPACT_ATOMS: atom_id res chain seq x y z
N MET A 1 -4.19 26.00 13.71
CA MET A 1 -5.65 25.80 13.70
C MET A 1 -5.90 24.32 13.47
N GLU A 2 -6.08 23.55 14.54
CA GLU A 2 -6.54 22.17 14.45
C GLU A 2 -8.01 22.18 14.04
N GLY A 3 -8.26 21.90 12.76
CA GLY A 3 -9.60 21.68 12.28
C GLY A 3 -10.07 20.31 12.76
N SER A 4 -10.87 20.26 13.82
CA SER A 4 -11.68 19.09 14.14
C SER A 4 -12.42 18.66 12.88
N LEU A 5 -12.05 17.50 12.31
CA LEU A 5 -12.75 16.92 11.17
C LEU A 5 -14.23 16.79 11.52
N THR A 6 -15.09 17.37 10.68
CA THR A 6 -16.54 17.24 10.84
C THR A 6 -16.93 15.76 10.85
N ALA A 7 -18.02 15.40 11.53
CA ALA A 7 -18.49 14.01 11.57
C ALA A 7 -18.68 13.39 10.17
N SER A 8 -19.06 14.22 9.19
CA SER A 8 -19.17 13.83 7.77
C SER A 8 -17.82 13.48 7.15
N SER A 9 -16.77 14.25 7.43
CA SER A 9 -15.41 13.98 6.95
C SER A 9 -14.86 12.68 7.54
N LYS A 10 -15.02 12.45 8.85
CA LYS A 10 -14.60 11.20 9.50
C LYS A 10 -15.32 9.98 8.93
N ARG A 11 -16.62 10.10 8.64
CA ARG A 11 -17.39 9.03 8.01
C ARG A 11 -16.88 8.71 6.61
N HIS A 12 -16.57 9.73 5.81
CA HIS A 12 -16.04 9.55 4.46
C HIS A 12 -14.69 8.83 4.47
N GLU A 13 -13.77 9.25 5.35
CA GLU A 13 -12.46 8.59 5.51
C GLU A 13 -12.58 7.13 5.94
N ASN A 14 -13.49 6.83 6.88
CA ASN A 14 -13.72 5.46 7.33
C ASN A 14 -14.25 4.57 6.21
N LEU A 15 -15.17 5.09 5.40
CA LEU A 15 -15.69 4.37 4.23
C LEU A 15 -14.61 4.15 3.18
N GLU A 16 -13.78 5.16 2.89
CA GLU A 16 -12.68 5.04 1.94
C GLU A 16 -11.67 3.98 2.40
N ARG A 17 -11.26 4.02 3.68
CA ARG A 17 -10.39 2.99 4.27
C ARG A 17 -11.01 1.60 4.15
N TYR A 18 -12.31 1.47 4.42
CA TYR A 18 -13.02 0.19 4.34
C TYR A 18 -12.99 -0.38 2.92
N VAL A 19 -13.33 0.44 1.92
CA VAL A 19 -13.35 0.03 0.50
C VAL A 19 -11.96 -0.39 0.03
N LYS A 20 -10.93 0.40 0.40
CA LYS A 20 -9.54 0.20 -0.04
C LYS A 20 -8.80 -0.91 0.71
N LYS A 21 -9.30 -1.38 1.85
CA LYS A 21 -8.60 -2.33 2.72
C LYS A 21 -8.16 -3.63 2.01
N GLN A 22 -8.96 -4.09 1.07
CA GLN A 22 -8.72 -5.31 0.28
C GLN A 22 -8.02 -5.04 -1.06
N ASN A 23 -7.70 -3.78 -1.33
CA ASN A 23 -7.16 -3.38 -2.61
C ASN A 23 -5.63 -3.36 -2.60
N LEU A 24 -5.05 -3.73 -3.73
CA LEU A 24 -3.64 -3.55 -4.04
C LEU A 24 -3.48 -2.72 -5.30
N LYS A 25 -2.29 -2.17 -5.48
CA LYS A 25 -1.84 -1.54 -6.73
C LYS A 25 -0.60 -2.26 -7.23
N GLU A 26 -0.61 -2.60 -8.51
CA GLU A 26 0.58 -3.01 -9.25
C GLU A 26 1.04 -1.81 -10.11
N PHE A 27 2.34 -1.51 -10.13
CA PHE A 27 2.88 -0.32 -10.81
C PHE A 27 3.73 -0.60 -12.07
N ASN A 28 4.18 -1.82 -12.30
CA ASN A 28 5.20 -2.18 -13.29
C ASN A 28 4.76 -3.26 -14.30
N LEU A 29 3.47 -3.60 -14.35
CA LEU A 29 2.93 -4.55 -15.31
C LEU A 29 2.86 -3.88 -16.68
N GLU A 30 3.48 -4.50 -17.69
CA GLU A 30 3.50 -3.99 -19.07
C GLU A 30 2.10 -3.63 -19.56
N ASP A 31 1.95 -2.42 -20.07
CA ASP A 31 0.66 -1.83 -20.46
C ASP A 31 0.51 -1.85 -21.98
N ASN A 32 -0.68 -2.23 -22.43
CA ASN A 32 -1.10 -2.06 -23.82
C ASN A 32 -2.38 -1.21 -23.81
N GLY A 33 -2.37 -0.10 -24.55
CA GLY A 33 -3.48 0.86 -24.58
C GLY A 33 -4.83 0.24 -24.98
N ASN A 34 -4.81 -0.85 -25.76
CA ASN A 34 -5.99 -1.58 -26.23
C ASN A 34 -6.27 -2.87 -25.42
N GLU A 35 -5.64 -3.02 -24.25
CA GLU A 35 -5.83 -4.18 -23.38
C GLU A 35 -7.25 -4.21 -22.79
N THR A 36 -7.91 -5.36 -22.90
CA THR A 36 -9.19 -5.60 -22.23
C THR A 36 -8.99 -5.89 -20.74
N GLN A 37 -10.05 -5.76 -19.93
CA GLN A 37 -9.98 -6.10 -18.51
C GLN A 37 -9.53 -7.56 -18.30
N ALA A 38 -10.12 -8.51 -19.04
CA ALA A 38 -9.76 -9.92 -18.95
C ALA A 38 -8.29 -10.19 -19.29
N GLN A 39 -7.72 -9.47 -20.26
CA GLN A 39 -6.29 -9.55 -20.58
C GLN A 39 -5.42 -8.99 -19.45
N THR A 40 -5.83 -7.86 -18.86
CA THR A 40 -5.15 -7.28 -17.69
C THR A 40 -5.13 -8.25 -16.52
N GLU A 41 -6.27 -8.88 -16.21
CA GLU A 41 -6.42 -9.86 -15.15
C GLU A 41 -5.56 -11.09 -15.39
N ALA A 42 -5.57 -11.65 -16.60
CA ALA A 42 -4.75 -12.80 -16.97
C ALA A 42 -3.25 -12.51 -16.84
N LYS A 43 -2.78 -11.36 -17.35
CA LYS A 43 -1.37 -10.95 -17.20
C LYS A 43 -0.97 -10.73 -15.75
N LEU A 44 -1.85 -10.12 -14.96
CA LEU A 44 -1.60 -9.89 -13.54
C LEU A 44 -1.49 -11.21 -12.77
N LEU A 45 -2.40 -12.16 -13.02
CA LEU A 45 -2.37 -13.49 -12.42
C LEU A 45 -1.08 -14.23 -12.78
N ASP A 46 -0.72 -14.25 -14.05
CA ASP A 46 0.53 -14.86 -14.52
C ASP A 46 1.76 -14.22 -13.86
N ALA A 47 1.82 -12.90 -13.80
CA ALA A 47 2.93 -12.18 -13.16
C ALA A 47 3.01 -12.45 -11.65
N ILE A 48 1.88 -12.51 -10.95
CA ILE A 48 1.84 -12.83 -9.52
C ILE A 48 2.25 -14.29 -9.27
N ASN A 49 1.75 -15.24 -10.06
CA ASN A 49 2.05 -16.66 -9.92
C ASN A 49 3.54 -16.92 -10.19
N SER A 50 4.04 -16.47 -11.33
CA SER A 50 5.42 -16.68 -11.76
C SER A 50 6.44 -16.00 -10.83
N GLN A 51 6.19 -14.74 -10.43
CA GLN A 51 7.18 -13.98 -9.68
C GLN A 51 7.07 -14.17 -8.17
N LEU A 52 5.87 -14.41 -7.62
CA LEU A 52 5.67 -14.60 -6.17
C LEU A 52 5.58 -16.08 -5.75
N GLY A 53 5.48 -17.01 -6.71
CA GLY A 53 5.36 -18.44 -6.43
C GLY A 53 4.04 -18.77 -5.71
N LEU A 54 2.97 -18.07 -6.09
CA LEU A 54 1.61 -18.37 -5.64
C LEU A 54 0.94 -19.29 -6.67
N SER A 55 0.14 -20.25 -6.21
CA SER A 55 -0.72 -21.04 -7.09
C SER A 55 -2.00 -20.29 -7.42
N GLU A 56 -2.68 -20.65 -8.53
CA GLU A 56 -3.93 -20.00 -8.97
C GLU A 56 -5.05 -20.01 -7.90
N ASN A 57 -5.05 -21.02 -7.03
CA ASN A 57 -6.01 -21.13 -5.92
C ASN A 57 -5.70 -20.18 -4.75
N GLU A 58 -4.52 -19.57 -4.73
CA GLU A 58 -4.03 -18.75 -3.61
C GLU A 58 -4.18 -17.24 -3.84
N ASN A 59 -4.53 -16.81 -5.06
CA ASN A 59 -4.56 -15.41 -5.49
C ASN A 59 -5.84 -15.02 -6.25
N SER A 60 -7.02 -15.39 -5.74
CA SER A 60 -8.28 -14.96 -6.36
C SER A 60 -8.56 -13.45 -6.20
N PHE A 61 -8.96 -12.84 -7.31
CA PHE A 61 -9.36 -11.44 -7.41
C PHE A 61 -10.86 -11.37 -7.72
N ASP A 62 -11.54 -10.35 -7.20
CA ASP A 62 -12.89 -10.03 -7.66
C ASP A 62 -12.84 -9.37 -9.04
N PHE A 63 -11.85 -8.48 -9.23
CA PHE A 63 -11.54 -7.84 -10.51
C PHE A 63 -10.18 -7.14 -10.45
N ALA A 64 -9.56 -6.92 -11.60
CA ALA A 64 -8.41 -6.04 -11.74
C ALA A 64 -8.51 -5.18 -13.01
N TYR A 65 -8.18 -3.89 -12.90
CA TYR A 65 -8.26 -2.97 -14.04
C TYR A 65 -7.19 -1.88 -13.98
N ARG A 66 -6.84 -1.35 -15.15
CA ARG A 66 -5.89 -0.24 -15.30
C ARG A 66 -6.49 1.06 -14.80
N LEU A 67 -5.76 1.77 -13.95
CA LEU A 67 -6.13 3.11 -13.53
C LEU A 67 -5.90 4.10 -14.67
N PRO A 68 -6.81 5.08 -14.89
CA PRO A 68 -6.61 6.12 -15.88
C PRO A 68 -5.50 7.07 -15.41
N THR A 69 -4.36 7.05 -16.09
CA THR A 69 -3.23 7.95 -15.80
C THR A 69 -2.49 8.31 -17.09
N LYS A 70 -1.74 9.42 -17.05
CA LYS A 70 -0.88 9.88 -18.16
C LYS A 70 0.45 9.10 -18.25
N SER A 71 0.70 8.18 -17.32
CA SER A 71 1.88 7.32 -17.33
C SER A 71 1.87 6.40 -18.55
N THR A 72 3.06 6.13 -19.10
CA THR A 72 3.24 5.13 -20.16
C THR A 72 2.88 3.72 -19.71
N THR A 73 3.06 3.44 -18.42
CA THR A 73 2.63 2.19 -17.77
C THR A 73 1.58 2.54 -16.73
N ARG A 74 0.30 2.31 -17.04
CA ARG A 74 -0.80 2.57 -16.10
C ARG A 74 -0.80 1.52 -14.98
N PRO A 75 -0.84 1.93 -13.71
CA PRO A 75 -0.97 0.98 -12.60
C PRO A 75 -2.25 0.18 -12.68
N VAL A 76 -2.23 -1.06 -12.20
CA VAL A 76 -3.41 -1.92 -12.08
C VAL A 76 -3.94 -1.80 -10.66
N LEU A 77 -5.22 -1.46 -10.51
CA LEU A 77 -5.93 -1.65 -9.25
C LEU A 77 -6.42 -3.09 -9.17
N ILE A 78 -6.14 -3.74 -8.05
CA ILE A 78 -6.50 -5.13 -7.79
C ILE A 78 -7.47 -5.16 -6.62
N LYS A 79 -8.67 -5.68 -6.83
CA LYS A 79 -9.60 -6.00 -5.75
C LYS A 79 -9.43 -7.48 -5.39
N CYS A 80 -8.82 -7.75 -4.23
CA CYS A 80 -8.69 -9.13 -3.77
C CYS A 80 -10.02 -9.61 -3.20
N ALA A 81 -10.35 -10.89 -3.42
CA ALA A 81 -11.60 -11.49 -2.94
C ALA A 81 -11.73 -11.42 -1.40
N ASN A 82 -10.62 -11.38 -0.68
CA ASN A 82 -10.60 -11.11 0.76
C ASN A 82 -9.24 -10.55 1.22
N MET A 83 -9.21 -10.11 2.48
CA MET A 83 -8.01 -9.57 3.10
C MET A 83 -6.87 -10.59 3.23
N LYS A 84 -7.16 -11.88 3.43
CA LYS A 84 -6.12 -12.90 3.62
C LYS A 84 -5.29 -13.06 2.34
N ILE A 85 -5.93 -13.01 1.17
CA ILE A 85 -5.26 -13.04 -0.13
C ILE A 85 -4.39 -11.80 -0.31
N ARG A 86 -4.96 -10.62 -0.06
CA ARG A 86 -4.25 -9.34 -0.12
C ARG A 86 -2.99 -9.34 0.75
N ASP A 87 -3.11 -9.77 2.00
CA ASP A 87 -1.99 -9.82 2.94
C ASP A 87 -0.96 -10.89 2.57
N ARG A 88 -1.39 -12.03 2.02
CA ARG A 88 -0.49 -13.07 1.50
C ARG A 88 0.36 -12.57 0.33
N ILE A 89 -0.24 -11.92 -0.65
CA ILE A 89 0.47 -11.33 -1.81
C ILE A 89 1.51 -10.34 -1.31
N MET A 90 1.13 -9.43 -0.41
CA MET A 90 2.04 -8.45 0.18
C MET A 90 3.18 -9.10 0.97
N ALA A 91 2.89 -10.16 1.75
CA ALA A 91 3.89 -10.88 2.53
C ALA A 91 4.92 -11.57 1.62
N LYS A 92 4.46 -12.27 0.57
CA LYS A 92 5.34 -12.91 -0.41
C LYS A 92 6.19 -11.90 -1.16
N PHE A 93 5.59 -10.82 -1.65
CA PHE A 93 6.32 -9.73 -2.32
C PHE A 93 7.41 -9.14 -1.43
N ARG A 94 7.09 -8.80 -0.17
CA ARG A 94 8.07 -8.26 0.79
C ARG A 94 9.17 -9.27 1.12
N SER A 95 8.82 -10.54 1.30
CA SER A 95 9.77 -11.61 1.60
C SER A 95 10.81 -11.77 0.48
N LYS A 96 10.36 -11.85 -0.78
CA LYS A 96 11.27 -11.98 -1.93
C LYS A 96 12.18 -10.76 -2.09
N ARG A 97 11.62 -9.55 -1.94
CA ARG A 97 12.39 -8.31 -1.94
C ARG A 97 13.46 -8.28 -0.84
N LYS A 98 13.13 -8.76 0.36
CA LYS A 98 14.08 -8.86 1.48
C LYS A 98 15.17 -9.91 1.21
N ALA A 99 14.84 -10.99 0.52
CA ALA A 99 15.79 -12.02 0.11
C ALA A 99 16.71 -11.59 -1.06
N GLY A 100 16.48 -10.41 -1.65
CA GLY A 100 17.26 -9.92 -2.79
C GLY A 100 16.90 -10.59 -4.12
N GLU A 101 15.76 -11.29 -4.20
CA GLU A 101 15.28 -11.89 -5.45
C GLU A 101 14.86 -10.80 -6.45
N GLU A 102 15.14 -11.03 -7.73
CA GLU A 102 14.62 -10.18 -8.81
C GLU A 102 13.10 -10.33 -8.90
N VAL A 103 12.37 -9.31 -8.47
CA VAL A 103 10.91 -9.21 -8.61
C VAL A 103 10.62 -7.97 -9.46
N ARG A 104 10.09 -8.20 -10.66
CA ARG A 104 9.80 -7.15 -11.67
C ARG A 104 8.51 -6.42 -11.36
N ILE A 105 7.48 -7.15 -10.90
CA ILE A 105 6.24 -6.53 -10.43
C ILE A 105 6.50 -5.70 -9.18
N ARG A 106 5.76 -4.61 -9.06
CA ARG A 106 5.79 -3.77 -7.86
C ARG A 106 4.40 -3.70 -7.29
N VAL A 107 4.20 -4.35 -6.15
CA VAL A 107 2.90 -4.38 -5.47
C VAL A 107 2.92 -3.46 -4.24
N GLY A 108 1.88 -2.64 -4.11
CA GLY A 108 1.66 -1.78 -2.96
C GLY A 108 0.21 -1.81 -2.49
N GLU A 109 -0.01 -1.31 -1.27
CA GLU A 109 -1.36 -1.12 -0.76
C GLU A 109 -2.05 0.03 -1.51
N ASP A 110 -3.34 -0.10 -1.84
CA ASP A 110 -4.15 1.07 -2.22
C ASP A 110 -4.55 1.81 -0.95
N LEU A 111 -3.84 2.89 -0.64
CA LEU A 111 -4.09 3.70 0.55
C LEU A 111 -4.88 4.96 0.17
N PRO A 112 -5.70 5.50 1.08
CA PRO A 112 -6.22 6.85 0.96
C PRO A 112 -5.09 7.86 0.76
N GLU A 113 -5.35 8.92 -0.01
CA GLU A 113 -4.33 9.90 -0.37
C GLU A 113 -3.69 10.55 0.86
N TYR A 114 -4.49 10.88 1.88
CA TYR A 114 -3.99 11.48 3.11
C TYR A 114 -3.02 10.54 3.86
N VAL A 115 -3.30 9.22 3.86
CA VAL A 115 -2.41 8.22 4.44
C VAL A 115 -1.10 8.16 3.66
N MET A 116 -1.16 8.16 2.33
CA MET A 116 0.03 8.19 1.48
C MET A 116 0.88 9.44 1.76
N LYS A 117 0.26 10.62 1.82
CA LYS A 117 0.94 11.88 2.14
C LYS A 117 1.61 11.83 3.51
N SER A 118 0.92 11.35 4.54
CA SER A 118 1.49 11.22 5.89
C SER A 118 2.68 10.27 5.90
N ARG A 119 2.59 9.10 5.24
CA ARG A 119 3.72 8.16 5.13
C ARG A 119 4.92 8.76 4.42
N SER A 120 4.71 9.47 3.31
CA SER A 120 5.79 10.09 2.54
C SER A 120 6.59 11.08 3.40
N LYS A 121 5.93 11.87 4.24
CA LYS A 121 6.58 12.82 5.15
C LYS A 121 7.40 12.14 6.26
N LEU A 122 7.07 10.91 6.60
CA LEU A 122 7.77 10.10 7.61
C LEU A 122 8.85 9.19 6.99
N TYR A 123 9.00 9.18 5.67
CA TYR A 123 9.81 8.17 4.99
C TYR A 123 11.31 8.34 5.26
N ASP A 124 11.80 9.57 5.35
CA ASP A 124 13.21 9.82 5.65
C ASP A 124 13.56 9.40 7.09
N PHE A 125 12.71 9.76 8.06
CA PHE A 125 12.86 9.28 9.44
C PHE A 125 12.76 7.76 9.57
N PHE A 126 11.91 7.12 8.75
CA PHE A 126 11.86 5.67 8.66
C PHE A 126 13.20 5.06 8.21
N LYS A 127 13.85 5.64 7.19
CA LYS A 127 15.18 5.19 6.76
C LYS A 127 16.22 5.37 7.86
N GLU A 128 16.25 6.55 8.48
CA GLU A 128 17.17 6.84 9.59
C GLU A 128 17.02 5.81 10.72
N CYS A 129 15.79 5.41 11.05
CA CYS A 129 15.54 4.36 12.04
C CYS A 129 16.06 2.99 11.61
N LEU A 130 15.91 2.62 10.33
CA LEU A 130 16.44 1.36 9.82
C LEU A 130 17.98 1.36 9.79
N ASP A 131 18.60 2.50 9.46
CA ASP A 131 20.06 2.64 9.40
C ASP A 131 20.73 2.50 10.78
N ILE A 132 19.97 2.72 11.86
CA ILE A 132 20.40 2.49 13.25
C ILE A 132 19.83 1.20 13.85
N ASP A 133 19.44 0.23 13.01
CA ASP A 133 18.94 -1.10 13.36
C ASP A 133 17.68 -1.11 14.27
N LYS A 134 16.85 -0.07 14.22
CA LYS A 134 15.54 -0.10 14.92
C LYS A 134 14.50 -0.88 14.13
N ASN A 135 13.56 -1.49 14.86
CA ASN A 135 12.42 -2.14 14.24
C ASN A 135 11.37 -1.09 13.84
N ALA A 136 11.46 -0.59 12.61
CA ALA A 136 10.54 0.42 12.09
C ALA A 136 9.61 -0.15 11.01
N PHE A 137 8.32 0.18 11.07
CA PHE A 137 7.34 -0.17 10.03
C PHE A 137 6.13 0.78 10.01
N PHE A 138 5.57 0.99 8.82
CA PHE A 138 4.35 1.78 8.68
C PHE A 138 3.11 0.98 9.05
N ARG A 139 2.20 1.61 9.81
CA ARG A 139 0.85 1.11 10.05
C ARG A 139 -0.14 2.24 9.83
N ASN A 140 -1.10 2.05 8.93
CA ASN A 140 -2.01 3.13 8.50
C ASN A 140 -1.24 4.42 8.13
N ASP A 141 -1.53 5.54 8.78
CA ASP A 141 -1.00 6.89 8.59
C ASP A 141 0.21 7.23 9.47
N HIS A 142 0.72 6.28 10.24
CA HIS A 142 1.81 6.50 11.20
C HIS A 142 2.94 5.49 11.02
N LEU A 143 4.10 5.86 11.54
CA LEU A 143 5.26 5.00 11.65
C LEU A 143 5.29 4.40 13.07
N VAL A 144 5.53 3.11 13.18
CA VAL A 144 5.84 2.45 14.46
C VAL A 144 7.33 2.20 14.47
N VAL A 145 8.02 2.67 15.51
CA VAL A 145 9.44 2.40 15.76
C VAL A 145 9.54 1.73 17.12
N ASP A 146 9.95 0.47 17.11
CA ASP A 146 9.92 -0.46 18.23
C ASP A 146 8.50 -0.61 18.79
N VAL A 147 8.15 0.20 19.79
CA VAL A 147 6.82 0.24 20.41
C VAL A 147 6.18 1.63 20.39
N VAL A 148 6.87 2.62 19.82
CA VAL A 148 6.45 4.02 19.81
C VAL A 148 5.83 4.39 18.47
N LYS A 149 4.67 5.02 18.52
CA LYS A 149 3.98 5.55 17.34
C LYS A 149 4.47 6.96 17.04
N TYR A 150 4.77 7.22 15.77
CA TYR A 150 5.16 8.53 15.25
C TYR A 150 4.19 9.02 14.19
N VAL A 151 3.77 10.27 14.30
CA VAL A 151 3.01 11.01 13.28
C VAL A 151 3.84 12.20 12.82
N TYR A 152 3.53 12.74 11.63
CA TYR A 152 4.23 13.93 11.16
C TYR A 152 3.55 15.19 11.70
N ASP A 153 4.31 16.03 12.40
CA ASP A 153 3.88 17.35 12.82
C ASP A 153 4.03 18.32 11.64
N ASP A 154 2.90 18.73 11.07
CA ASP A 154 2.87 19.67 9.96
C ASP A 154 3.26 21.11 10.33
N VAL A 155 3.24 21.47 11.62
CA VAL A 155 3.65 22.80 12.11
C VAL A 155 5.17 22.85 12.21
N ASN A 156 5.76 21.90 12.94
CA ASN A 156 7.20 21.87 13.18
C ASN A 156 7.99 21.13 12.10
N LYS A 157 7.31 20.55 11.10
CA LYS A 157 7.90 19.81 9.97
C LYS A 157 8.81 18.66 10.41
N GLN A 158 8.39 17.91 11.43
CA GLN A 158 9.17 16.80 11.99
C GLN A 158 8.28 15.66 12.50
N PRO A 159 8.80 14.43 12.58
CA PRO A 159 8.13 13.32 13.26
C PRO A 159 8.01 13.59 14.77
N ILE A 160 6.83 13.34 15.34
CA ILE A 160 6.58 13.44 16.79
C ILE A 160 6.02 12.13 17.32
N ALA A 161 6.46 11.74 18.52
CA ALA A 161 5.96 10.56 19.22
C ALA A 161 4.57 10.83 19.79
N VAL A 162 3.63 9.91 19.55
CA VAL A 162 2.28 9.94 20.13
C VAL A 162 2.26 8.99 21.31
N THR A 163 2.14 9.54 22.52
CA THR A 163 1.88 8.74 23.73
C THR A 163 0.37 8.60 23.91
N GLY A 164 -0.08 7.44 24.38
CA GLY A 164 -1.48 7.00 24.31
C GLY A 164 -2.47 7.72 25.24
N ASN A 165 -2.62 9.04 25.09
CA ASN A 165 -3.69 9.83 25.72
C ASN A 165 -4.48 10.72 24.73
N ASP A 166 -4.11 10.76 23.46
CA ASP A 166 -4.86 11.53 22.44
C ASP A 166 -5.55 10.60 21.43
N ILE A 167 -6.72 10.07 21.81
CA ILE A 167 -7.75 9.52 20.90
C ILE A 167 -9.10 10.13 21.24
#